data_AF-A0A7S4SJM7-F1
#
_entry.id   AF-A0A7S4SJM7-F1
#
_cell.length_a   1.000
_cell.length_b   1.000
_cell.length_c   1.000
_cell.angle_alpha   90.00
_cell.angle_beta   90.00
_cell.angle_gamma   90.00
#
_symmetry.space_group_name_H-M   'P 1'
#
loop_
_entity.id
_entity.type
_entity.pdbx_description
1 polymer ?
#
loop_
_entity_poly.entity_id
_entity_poly.type
_entity_poly.pdbx_seq_one_letter_code
_entity_poly.pdbx_strand_id
1 'polypeptide(L)'
;MRTKVFRPFLDDVERLSYGQGAKKKRGTGSRFVCHRLNRDERKLYDLAKQAGYLTVRGTGYRKERKGSPVCNTFRQRCDALEEICVIVEKRADTDTLIIDFSTLRVRDDTQFVSLILENVLKAKYPDLYSATKNCDDDSCSIIQKPIIWDAVKTKPIWCVNERLITLNCARDVAKSLAIDVLKESMKFDANVVESIIETMPDHNDDVNSKSED
;
A
#
# COMPACT_ATOMS: atom_id res chain seq x y z
N MET A 1 -4.22 -20.12 -12.72
CA MET A 1 -4.31 -18.95 -13.66
C MET A 1 -4.47 -17.71 -12.79
N ARG A 2 -3.52 -16.75 -12.80
CA ARG A 2 -3.59 -15.57 -11.90
C ARG A 2 -4.97 -14.92 -11.95
N THR A 3 -5.62 -14.76 -10.79
CA THR A 3 -6.91 -14.05 -10.71
C THR A 3 -6.73 -12.63 -11.20
N LYS A 4 -7.58 -12.23 -12.14
CA LYS A 4 -7.54 -10.90 -12.75
C LYS A 4 -7.98 -9.85 -11.72
N VAL A 5 -7.05 -9.02 -11.27
CA VAL A 5 -7.30 -7.88 -10.37
C VAL A 5 -7.22 -6.55 -11.12
N PHE A 6 -7.81 -5.49 -10.57
CA PHE A 6 -7.69 -4.17 -11.16
C PHE A 6 -6.27 -3.65 -10.90
N ARG A 7 -5.40 -3.54 -11.90
CA ARG A 7 -4.19 -2.70 -11.79
C ARG A 7 -4.17 -1.54 -12.78
N PRO A 8 -3.75 -0.34 -12.36
CA PRO A 8 -3.52 0.76 -13.27
C PRO A 8 -2.25 0.52 -14.10
N PHE A 9 -2.18 1.12 -15.29
CA PHE A 9 -0.93 1.13 -16.06
C PHE A 9 -0.02 2.25 -15.54
N LEU A 10 1.30 2.03 -15.53
CA LEU A 10 2.28 3.04 -15.13
C LEU A 10 2.12 4.36 -15.88
N ASP A 11 1.88 4.30 -17.20
CA ASP A 11 1.65 5.50 -18.01
C ASP A 11 0.41 6.28 -17.54
N ASP A 12 -0.65 5.59 -17.11
CA ASP A 12 -1.85 6.26 -16.61
C ASP A 12 -1.56 6.94 -15.27
N VAL A 13 -0.77 6.31 -14.39
CA VAL A 13 -0.33 6.91 -13.12
C VAL A 13 0.50 8.17 -13.37
N GLU A 14 1.49 8.10 -14.27
CA GLU A 14 2.33 9.25 -14.61
C GLU A 14 1.49 10.37 -15.22
N ARG A 15 0.54 10.06 -16.11
CA ARG A 15 -0.39 11.06 -16.67
C ARG A 15 -1.23 11.74 -15.60
N LEU A 16 -1.82 10.97 -14.68
CA LEU A 16 -2.62 11.51 -13.57
C LEU A 16 -1.78 12.42 -12.67
N SER A 17 -0.51 12.07 -12.45
CA SER A 17 0.42 12.88 -11.67
C SER A 17 0.68 14.26 -12.29
N TYR A 18 0.54 14.41 -13.61
CA TYR A 18 0.55 15.71 -14.32
C TYR A 18 -0.82 16.39 -14.40
N GLY A 19 -1.87 15.77 -13.86
CA GLY A 19 -3.26 16.24 -13.98
C GLY A 19 -3.90 15.92 -15.32
N GLN A 20 -3.34 14.97 -16.07
CA GLN A 20 -3.92 14.49 -17.32
C GLN A 20 -4.79 13.24 -17.06
N GLY A 21 -5.83 13.05 -17.86
CA GLY A 21 -6.66 11.85 -17.77
C GLY A 21 -5.90 10.56 -18.15
N ALA A 22 -6.24 9.46 -17.48
CA ALA A 22 -5.82 8.11 -17.86
C ALA A 22 -6.33 7.77 -19.27
N LYS A 23 -5.51 7.05 -20.04
CA LYS A 23 -5.79 6.65 -21.42
C LYS A 23 -6.07 5.16 -21.56
N LYS A 24 -5.29 4.31 -20.87
CA LYS A 24 -5.33 2.86 -21.11
C LYS A 24 -6.43 2.20 -20.31
N LYS A 25 -6.61 2.59 -19.04
CA LYS A 25 -7.60 2.00 -18.15
C LYS A 25 -8.52 3.05 -17.53
N ARG A 26 -9.79 3.04 -17.95
CA ARG A 26 -10.85 3.86 -17.37
C ARG A 26 -11.02 3.53 -15.88
N GLY A 27 -11.31 4.55 -15.07
CA GLY A 27 -11.49 4.41 -13.62
C GLY A 27 -10.19 4.47 -12.81
N THR A 28 -9.02 4.58 -13.46
CA THR A 28 -7.74 4.74 -12.77
C THR A 28 -7.68 6.04 -11.96
N GLY A 29 -8.17 7.15 -12.53
CA GLY A 29 -8.26 8.44 -11.84
C GLY A 29 -9.67 8.77 -11.34
N SER A 30 -9.75 9.70 -10.40
CA SER A 30 -11.01 10.24 -9.87
C SER A 30 -10.93 11.74 -9.68
N ARG A 31 -12.07 12.43 -9.84
CA ARG A 31 -12.19 13.86 -9.48
C ARG A 31 -12.22 14.09 -7.96
N PHE A 32 -12.51 13.04 -7.19
CA PHE A 32 -12.61 13.09 -5.74
C PHE A 32 -11.30 12.74 -5.04
N VAL A 33 -10.31 12.22 -5.78
CA VAL A 33 -8.99 11.87 -5.26
C VAL A 33 -7.95 12.68 -6.02
N CYS A 34 -7.24 13.56 -5.31
CA CYS A 34 -6.23 14.39 -5.92
C CYS A 34 -4.98 13.54 -6.23
N HIS A 35 -4.56 13.54 -7.51
CA HIS A 35 -3.33 12.89 -7.98
C HIS A 35 -2.34 13.89 -8.60
N ARG A 36 -2.81 15.08 -8.98
CA ARG A 36 -1.97 16.06 -9.66
C ARG A 36 -0.91 16.62 -8.71
N LEU A 37 0.35 16.39 -9.05
CA LEU A 37 1.48 16.87 -8.28
C LEU A 37 1.82 18.32 -8.61
N ASN A 38 2.29 19.06 -7.61
CA ASN A 38 2.97 20.34 -7.85
C ASN A 38 4.49 20.15 -8.02
N ARG A 39 5.23 21.25 -8.14
CA ARG A 39 6.68 21.20 -8.38
C ARG A 39 7.46 20.47 -7.28
N ASP A 40 7.12 20.69 -6.02
CA ASP A 40 7.88 20.13 -4.91
C ASP A 40 7.52 18.66 -4.66
N GLU A 41 6.24 18.30 -4.78
CA GLU A 41 5.83 16.89 -4.79
C GLU A 41 6.40 16.11 -5.95
N ARG A 42 6.52 16.72 -7.13
CA ARG A 42 7.15 16.08 -8.28
C ARG A 42 8.57 15.65 -7.91
N LYS A 43 9.35 16.54 -7.29
CA LYS A 43 10.70 16.20 -6.82
C LYS A 43 10.68 15.04 -5.83
N LEU A 44 9.77 15.06 -4.85
CA LEU A 44 9.63 13.96 -3.88
C LEU A 44 9.25 12.64 -4.57
N TYR A 45 8.33 12.69 -5.52
CA TYR A 45 7.88 11.53 -6.28
C TYR A 45 8.99 10.96 -7.15
N ASP A 46 9.76 11.79 -7.85
CA ASP A 46 10.86 11.34 -8.69
C ASP A 46 11.99 10.73 -7.86
N LEU A 47 12.30 11.31 -6.69
CA LEU A 47 13.21 10.69 -5.72
C LEU A 47 12.66 9.36 -5.20
N ALA A 48 11.36 9.27 -4.92
CA ALA A 48 10.73 8.04 -4.45
C ALA A 48 10.77 6.93 -5.52
N LYS A 49 10.62 7.27 -6.80
CA LYS A 49 10.79 6.31 -7.91
C LYS A 49 12.18 5.68 -7.93
N GLN A 50 13.22 6.45 -7.57
CA GLN A 50 14.59 5.97 -7.52
C GLN A 50 14.87 5.17 -6.24
N ALA A 51 14.31 5.60 -5.12
CA ALA A 51 14.58 5.02 -3.80
C ALA A 51 13.71 3.79 -3.49
N GLY A 52 12.57 3.62 -4.15
CA GLY A 52 11.59 2.57 -3.86
C GLY A 52 10.64 2.87 -2.68
N TYR A 53 10.87 3.96 -1.95
CA TYR A 53 9.99 4.44 -0.88
C TYR A 53 9.81 5.96 -0.97
N LEU A 54 8.68 6.45 -0.48
CA LEU A 54 8.39 7.88 -0.44
C LEU A 54 8.78 8.47 0.92
N THR A 55 9.29 9.69 0.92
CA THR A 55 9.52 10.48 2.15
C THR A 55 8.77 11.79 2.06
N VAL A 56 7.93 12.07 3.06
CA VAL A 56 7.11 13.29 3.15
C VAL A 56 7.31 13.98 4.50
N ARG A 57 6.99 15.27 4.58
CA ARG A 57 6.85 15.98 5.86
C ARG A 57 5.40 15.86 6.34
N GLY A 58 5.20 15.52 7.61
CA GLY A 58 3.89 15.15 8.13
C GLY A 58 3.25 14.05 7.28
N THR A 59 1.94 14.13 7.06
CA THR A 59 1.16 13.14 6.30
C THR A 59 1.13 13.38 4.78
N GLY A 60 1.90 14.37 4.30
CA GLY A 60 1.81 14.85 2.92
C GLY A 60 0.48 15.54 2.56
N TYR A 61 -0.39 15.79 3.55
CA TYR A 61 -1.70 16.39 3.35
C TYR A 61 -1.61 17.87 2.95
N ARG A 62 -2.46 18.26 2.01
CA ARG A 62 -2.63 19.63 1.54
C ARG A 62 -3.99 20.18 1.91
N LYS A 63 -3.98 21.34 2.57
CA LYS A 63 -5.21 22.04 2.93
C LYS A 63 -5.89 22.65 1.70
N GLU A 64 -5.11 23.21 0.79
CA GLU A 64 -5.57 23.96 -0.38
C GLU A 64 -6.16 23.09 -1.49
N ARG A 65 -5.75 21.81 -1.59
CA ARG A 65 -6.25 20.87 -2.61
C ARG A 65 -6.83 19.58 -2.05
N LYS A 66 -7.08 19.53 -0.73
CA LYS A 66 -7.60 18.41 0.07
C LYS A 66 -6.99 17.05 -0.26
N GLY A 67 -6.28 16.47 0.70
CA GLY A 67 -5.68 15.13 0.58
C GLY A 67 -4.18 15.17 0.34
N SER A 68 -3.58 14.02 0.05
CA SER A 68 -2.13 13.85 -0.08
C SER A 68 -1.76 13.35 -1.49
N PRO A 69 -1.67 14.25 -2.50
CA PRO A 69 -1.51 13.86 -3.91
C PRO A 69 -0.29 13.00 -4.18
N VAL A 70 0.85 13.32 -3.56
CA VAL A 70 2.07 12.52 -3.70
C VAL A 70 1.93 11.12 -3.10
N CYS A 71 1.29 10.98 -1.93
CA CYS A 71 1.04 9.68 -1.31
C CYS A 71 0.07 8.86 -2.18
N ASN A 72 -1.03 9.47 -2.65
CA ASN A 72 -1.99 8.82 -3.54
C ASN A 72 -1.34 8.31 -4.83
N THR A 73 -0.52 9.16 -5.46
CA THR A 73 0.16 8.83 -6.73
C THR A 73 1.24 7.78 -6.53
N PHE A 74 1.98 7.85 -5.42
CA PHE A 74 3.01 6.87 -5.09
C PHE A 74 2.40 5.50 -4.78
N ARG A 75 1.36 5.45 -3.93
CA ARG A 75 0.60 4.23 -3.66
C ARG A 75 0.04 3.60 -4.94
N GLN A 76 -0.49 4.41 -5.85
CA GLN A 76 -0.98 3.94 -7.15
C GLN A 76 0.12 3.44 -8.09
N ARG A 77 1.34 3.99 -7.98
CA ARG A 77 2.51 3.47 -8.69
C ARG A 77 2.92 2.10 -8.15
N CYS A 78 3.03 1.93 -6.83
CA CYS A 78 3.34 0.64 -6.22
C CYS A 78 2.31 -0.43 -6.62
N ASP A 79 1.02 -0.08 -6.64
CA ASP A 79 -0.06 -0.95 -7.14
C ASP A 79 0.11 -1.36 -8.62
N ALA A 80 0.60 -0.46 -9.47
CA ALA A 80 0.90 -0.77 -10.87
C ALA A 80 2.14 -1.67 -11.03
N LEU A 81 3.08 -1.61 -10.07
CA LEU A 81 4.31 -2.41 -10.06
C LEU A 81 4.16 -3.76 -9.34
N GLU A 82 3.03 -3.98 -8.66
CA GLU A 82 2.82 -5.14 -7.78
C GLU A 82 3.79 -5.16 -6.59
N GLU A 83 4.22 -3.99 -6.13
CA GLU A 83 5.16 -3.82 -5.01
C GLU A 83 4.42 -3.29 -3.78
N ILE A 84 4.92 -3.57 -2.57
CA ILE A 84 4.44 -2.90 -1.36
C ILE A 84 4.68 -1.39 -1.43
N CYS A 85 3.81 -0.58 -0.82
CA CYS A 85 4.00 0.86 -0.73
C CYS A 85 4.61 1.23 0.62
N VAL A 86 5.83 1.76 0.60
CA VAL A 86 6.55 2.19 1.81
C VAL A 86 6.63 3.72 1.85
N ILE A 87 6.15 4.34 2.94
CA ILE A 87 6.15 5.79 3.13
C ILE A 87 6.78 6.12 4.48
N VAL A 88 7.71 7.08 4.49
CA VAL A 88 8.29 7.70 5.68
C VAL A 88 7.66 9.07 5.87
N GLU A 89 6.87 9.23 6.93
CA GLU A 89 6.34 10.50 7.40
C GLU A 89 7.29 11.13 8.41
N LYS A 90 7.92 12.24 8.03
CA LYS A 90 8.79 13.00 8.94
C LYS A 90 7.97 13.87 9.88
N ARG A 91 8.11 13.67 11.19
CA ARG A 91 7.48 14.53 12.22
C ARG A 91 8.54 15.22 13.07
N ALA A 92 8.09 16.02 14.03
CA ALA A 92 8.98 16.84 14.86
C ALA A 92 9.94 15.97 15.69
N ASP A 93 9.39 14.98 16.39
CA ASP A 93 10.10 14.20 17.40
C ASP A 93 10.51 12.82 16.88
N THR A 94 9.57 12.08 16.29
CA THR A 94 9.78 10.75 15.69
C THR A 94 9.26 10.71 14.26
N ASP A 95 9.84 9.86 13.44
CA ASP A 95 9.33 9.60 12.09
C ASP A 95 8.40 8.39 12.14
N THR A 96 7.40 8.36 11.26
CA THR A 96 6.48 7.22 11.13
C THR A 96 6.77 6.50 9.82
N LEU A 97 7.03 5.20 9.89
CA LEU A 97 7.09 4.34 8.72
C LEU A 97 5.72 3.68 8.51
N ILE A 98 5.20 3.78 7.29
CA ILE A 98 3.98 3.13 6.85
C ILE A 98 4.35 2.11 5.79
N ILE A 99 3.93 0.86 5.99
CA ILE A 99 4.11 -0.24 5.05
C ILE A 99 2.72 -0.71 4.64
N ASP A 100 2.36 -0.46 3.39
CA ASP A 100 1.05 -0.83 2.84
C ASP A 100 1.17 -2.04 1.91
N PHE A 101 0.51 -3.12 2.32
CA PHE A 101 0.46 -4.40 1.61
C PHE A 101 -0.73 -4.47 0.64
N SER A 102 -1.68 -3.54 0.69
CA SER A 102 -2.87 -3.57 -0.16
C SER A 102 -2.55 -3.47 -1.66
N THR A 103 -1.39 -2.90 -2.01
CA THR A 103 -0.87 -2.81 -3.39
C THR A 103 -0.45 -4.16 -3.97
N LEU A 104 -0.24 -5.18 -3.14
CA LEU A 104 0.02 -6.55 -3.60
C LEU A 104 -1.25 -7.22 -4.15
N ARG A 105 -2.45 -6.78 -3.73
CA ARG A 105 -3.75 -7.32 -4.16
C ARG A 105 -3.91 -8.83 -3.94
N VAL A 106 -3.44 -9.31 -2.81
CA VAL A 106 -3.61 -10.70 -2.37
C VAL A 106 -4.80 -10.87 -1.44
N ARG A 107 -5.40 -12.06 -1.41
CA ARG A 107 -6.50 -12.41 -0.48
C ARG A 107 -6.04 -12.50 0.97
N ASP A 108 -4.78 -12.86 1.18
CA ASP A 108 -4.15 -12.96 2.48
C ASP A 108 -2.70 -12.48 2.36
N ASP A 109 -2.30 -11.51 3.18
CA ASP A 109 -0.90 -11.04 3.24
C ASP A 109 -0.19 -11.47 4.53
N THR A 110 -0.81 -12.34 5.35
CA THR A 110 -0.30 -12.73 6.66
C THR A 110 1.14 -13.25 6.56
N GLN A 111 1.46 -14.07 5.56
CA GLN A 111 2.83 -14.55 5.36
C GLN A 111 3.82 -13.42 5.05
N PHE A 112 3.44 -12.44 4.23
CA PHE A 112 4.30 -11.30 3.91
C PHE A 112 4.51 -10.41 5.14
N VAL A 113 3.45 -10.19 5.92
CA VAL A 113 3.51 -9.49 7.21
C VAL A 113 4.47 -10.24 8.14
N SER A 114 4.33 -11.55 8.31
CA SER A 114 5.23 -12.36 9.14
C SER A 114 6.68 -12.28 8.71
N LEU A 115 6.98 -12.28 7.41
CA LEU A 115 8.35 -12.12 6.90
C LEU A 115 8.94 -10.77 7.32
N ILE A 116 8.18 -9.67 7.21
CA ILE A 116 8.64 -8.36 7.67
C ILE A 116 8.83 -8.34 9.20
N LEU A 117 7.86 -8.87 9.95
CA LEU A 117 7.93 -8.89 11.41
C LEU A 117 9.12 -9.70 11.92
N GLU A 118 9.37 -10.89 11.37
CA GLU A 118 10.43 -11.78 11.87
C GLU A 118 11.81 -11.45 11.27
N ASN A 119 11.91 -11.26 9.95
CA ASN A 119 13.22 -11.12 9.28
C ASN A 119 13.76 -9.69 9.28
N VAL A 120 12.89 -8.70 9.47
CA VAL A 120 13.29 -7.28 9.55
C VAL A 120 13.18 -6.80 10.98
N LEU A 121 11.96 -6.74 11.54
CA LEU A 121 11.76 -6.10 12.83
C LEU A 121 12.43 -6.89 13.95
N LYS A 122 12.10 -8.16 14.13
CA LYS A 122 12.67 -8.96 15.24
C LYS A 122 14.17 -9.12 15.12
N ALA A 123 14.67 -9.36 13.91
CA ALA A 123 16.09 -9.62 13.67
C ALA A 123 16.98 -8.38 13.79
N LYS A 124 16.50 -7.20 13.37
CA LYS A 124 17.33 -5.98 13.25
C LYS A 124 16.86 -4.80 14.10
N TYR A 125 15.58 -4.77 14.45
CA TYR A 125 14.94 -3.68 15.18
C TYR A 125 14.08 -4.21 16.34
N PRO A 126 14.68 -4.96 17.29
CA PRO A 126 13.93 -5.70 18.31
C PRO A 126 13.04 -4.79 19.19
N ASP A 127 13.44 -3.54 19.40
CA ASP A 127 12.65 -2.55 20.13
C ASP A 127 11.34 -2.22 19.40
N LEU A 128 11.40 -2.03 18.07
CA LEU A 128 10.22 -1.80 17.23
C LEU A 128 9.35 -3.06 17.13
N TYR A 129 9.97 -4.25 17.03
CA TYR A 129 9.22 -5.51 17.03
C TYR A 129 8.44 -5.70 18.33
N SER A 130 9.04 -5.39 19.47
CA SER A 130 8.39 -5.52 20.78
C SER A 130 7.19 -4.57 20.89
N ALA A 131 7.32 -3.34 20.39
CA ALA A 131 6.21 -2.38 20.29
C ALA A 131 5.05 -2.91 19.43
N THR A 132 5.33 -3.71 18.40
CA THR A 132 4.26 -4.30 17.55
C THR A 132 3.39 -5.35 18.26
N LYS A 133 3.89 -5.98 19.33
CA LYS A 133 3.15 -7.01 20.07
C LYS A 133 2.31 -6.44 21.21
N ASN A 134 2.73 -5.30 21.74
CA ASN A 134 2.05 -4.62 22.83
C ASN A 134 1.11 -3.57 22.21
N CYS A 135 0.03 -4.02 21.56
CA CYS A 135 -0.91 -3.20 20.79
C CYS A 135 -1.72 -2.17 21.62
N ASP A 136 -1.37 -1.96 22.89
CA ASP A 136 -1.99 -0.97 23.77
C ASP A 136 -1.30 0.41 23.68
N ASP A 137 -0.19 0.52 22.94
CA ASP A 137 0.59 1.74 22.77
C ASP A 137 0.47 2.31 21.34
N ASP A 138 0.28 3.63 21.21
CA ASP A 138 0.14 4.37 19.94
C ASP A 138 1.40 4.30 19.04
N SER A 139 2.44 3.59 19.48
CA SER A 139 3.75 3.47 18.82
C SER A 139 3.74 2.52 17.61
N CYS A 140 2.84 1.54 17.57
CA CYS A 140 2.67 0.65 16.43
C CYS A 140 1.21 0.24 16.23
N SER A 141 0.75 0.23 14.97
CA SER A 141 -0.53 -0.38 14.62
C SER A 141 -0.41 -1.30 13.41
N ILE A 142 -0.97 -2.51 13.55
CA ILE A 142 -1.20 -3.44 12.44
C ILE A 142 -2.68 -3.34 12.08
N ILE A 143 -2.98 -2.68 10.97
CA ILE A 143 -4.35 -2.51 10.49
C ILE A 143 -4.61 -3.55 9.41
N GLN A 144 -5.25 -4.65 9.79
CA GLN A 144 -5.74 -5.67 8.86
C GLN A 144 -7.26 -5.61 8.79
N LYS A 145 -7.79 -4.66 8.02
CA LYS A 145 -9.23 -4.64 7.72
C LYS A 145 -9.59 -5.86 6.85
N PRO A 146 -10.81 -6.42 6.98
CA PRO A 146 -11.28 -7.48 6.09
C PRO A 146 -11.10 -7.08 4.62
N ILE A 147 -10.60 -8.01 3.81
CA ILE A 147 -10.47 -7.80 2.37
C ILE A 147 -11.83 -7.91 1.72
N ILE A 148 -12.26 -6.81 1.08
CA ILE A 148 -13.40 -6.80 0.19
C ILE A 148 -12.87 -7.21 -1.19
N TRP A 149 -12.91 -8.50 -1.49
CA TRP A 149 -12.27 -9.06 -2.69
C TRP A 149 -12.84 -8.51 -4.00
N ASP A 150 -14.15 -8.21 -4.04
CA ASP A 150 -14.76 -7.52 -5.18
C ASP A 150 -14.11 -6.15 -5.45
N ALA A 151 -13.79 -5.40 -4.40
CA ALA A 151 -13.09 -4.11 -4.54
C ALA A 151 -11.66 -4.32 -5.06
N VAL A 152 -10.96 -5.35 -4.61
CA VAL A 152 -9.62 -5.70 -5.11
C VAL A 152 -9.66 -6.09 -6.60
N LYS A 153 -10.69 -6.83 -7.04
CA LYS A 153 -10.87 -7.22 -8.44
C LYS A 153 -11.21 -6.03 -9.35
N THR A 154 -12.05 -5.11 -8.88
CA THR A 154 -12.73 -4.17 -9.78
C THR A 154 -12.35 -2.69 -9.57
N LYS A 155 -11.75 -2.33 -8.44
CA LYS A 155 -11.54 -0.93 -8.04
C LYS A 155 -10.06 -0.52 -8.03
N PRO A 156 -9.77 0.77 -8.33
CA PRO A 156 -8.44 1.33 -8.15
C PRO A 156 -8.03 1.35 -6.67
N ILE A 157 -6.72 1.43 -6.41
CA ILE A 157 -6.15 1.24 -5.07
C ILE A 157 -6.73 2.18 -4.00
N TRP A 158 -7.11 3.42 -4.37
CA TRP A 158 -7.70 4.40 -3.46
C TRP A 158 -9.14 4.06 -3.03
N CYS A 159 -9.76 3.02 -3.62
CA CYS A 159 -11.02 2.42 -3.20
C CYS A 159 -10.84 1.08 -2.47
N VAL A 160 -9.60 0.59 -2.33
CA VAL A 160 -9.29 -0.67 -1.66
C VAL A 160 -8.88 -0.34 -0.23
N ASN A 161 -9.43 -1.09 0.73
CA ASN A 161 -9.07 -0.98 2.14
C ASN A 161 -7.55 -1.16 2.30
N GLU A 162 -6.95 -0.26 3.04
CA GLU A 162 -5.54 -0.31 3.38
C GLU A 162 -5.25 -1.50 4.31
N ARG A 163 -4.08 -2.11 4.11
CA ARG A 163 -3.54 -3.17 4.97
C ARG A 163 -2.15 -2.73 5.40
N LEU A 164 -2.06 -2.16 6.60
CA LEU A 164 -0.92 -1.36 7.02
C LEU A 164 -0.19 -1.99 8.20
N ILE A 165 1.14 -1.87 8.19
CA ILE A 165 1.95 -1.80 9.40
C ILE A 165 2.42 -0.36 9.54
N THR A 166 2.15 0.26 10.69
CA THR A 166 2.59 1.62 11.01
C THR A 166 3.52 1.56 12.21
N LEU A 167 4.72 2.14 12.09
CA LEU A 167 5.76 2.11 13.12
C LEU A 167 6.29 3.51 13.39
N ASN A 168 6.25 3.96 14.64
CA ASN A 168 7.00 5.13 15.06
C ASN A 168 8.45 4.73 15.32
N CYS A 169 9.39 5.48 14.77
CA CYS A 169 10.82 5.18 14.86
C CYS A 169 11.65 6.46 14.92
N ALA A 170 12.89 6.32 15.39
CA ALA A 170 13.84 7.43 15.39
C ALA A 170 14.18 7.87 13.95
N ARG A 171 14.45 9.17 13.77
CA ARG A 171 14.67 9.78 12.45
C ARG A 171 15.86 9.18 11.69
N ASP A 172 16.91 8.81 12.40
CA ASP A 172 18.11 8.15 11.86
C ASP A 172 17.85 6.67 11.49
N VAL A 173 16.83 6.05 12.09
CA VAL A 173 16.43 4.66 11.81
C VAL A 173 15.50 4.55 10.61
N ALA A 174 14.57 5.50 10.43
CA ALA A 174 13.47 5.40 9.47
C ALA A 174 13.90 5.03 8.04
N LYS A 175 14.98 5.65 7.55
CA LYS A 175 15.51 5.40 6.21
C LYS A 175 16.08 3.98 6.06
N SER A 176 16.88 3.55 7.03
CA SER A 176 17.50 2.21 7.02
C SER A 176 16.43 1.13 7.14
N LEU A 177 15.43 1.35 7.99
CA LEU A 177 14.29 0.46 8.15
C LEU A 177 13.48 0.32 6.84
N ALA A 178 13.18 1.44 6.16
CA ALA A 178 12.49 1.40 4.87
C ALA A 178 13.27 0.59 3.82
N ILE A 179 14.59 0.77 3.74
CA ILE A 179 15.45 0.02 2.81
C ILE A 179 15.44 -1.47 3.14
N ASP A 180 15.52 -1.84 4.42
CA ASP A 180 15.52 -3.24 4.83
C ASP A 180 14.17 -3.92 4.60
N VAL A 181 13.06 -3.22 4.80
CA VAL A 181 11.71 -3.67 4.42
C VAL A 181 11.62 -3.92 2.92
N LEU A 182 12.10 -2.99 2.08
CA LEU A 182 12.09 -3.16 0.63
C LEU A 182 12.94 -4.35 0.19
N LYS A 183 14.15 -4.52 0.75
CA LYS A 183 15.01 -5.68 0.45
C LYS A 183 14.35 -7.00 0.81
N GLU A 184 13.61 -7.06 1.92
CA GLU A 184 12.88 -8.27 2.31
C GLU A 184 11.69 -8.52 1.36
N SER A 185 10.98 -7.48 0.96
CA SER A 185 9.84 -7.60 0.03
C SER A 185 10.23 -8.14 -1.35
N MET A 186 11.48 -7.94 -1.79
CA MET A 186 11.99 -8.53 -3.04
C MET A 186 12.05 -10.07 -2.98
N LYS A 187 11.97 -10.67 -1.79
CA LYS A 187 11.94 -12.12 -1.59
C LYS A 187 10.52 -12.68 -1.51
N PHE A 188 9.49 -11.85 -1.63
CA PHE A 188 8.11 -12.32 -1.67
C PHE A 188 7.95 -13.22 -2.89
N ASP A 189 7.81 -14.52 -2.65
CA ASP A 189 7.77 -15.51 -3.72
C ASP A 189 6.52 -15.31 -4.59
N ALA A 190 6.73 -15.14 -5.90
CA ALA A 190 5.65 -15.01 -6.87
C ALA A 190 4.69 -16.22 -6.85
N ASN A 191 5.17 -17.40 -6.45
CA ASN A 191 4.36 -18.61 -6.36
C ASN A 191 3.45 -18.65 -5.12
N VAL A 192 3.83 -17.96 -4.04
CA VAL A 192 2.99 -17.77 -2.83
C VAL A 192 1.87 -16.78 -3.10
N VAL A 193 2.15 -15.72 -3.86
CA VAL A 193 1.13 -14.77 -4.34
C VAL A 193 0.05 -15.51 -5.14
N GLU A 194 0.43 -16.51 -5.94
CA GLU A 194 -0.49 -17.31 -6.77
C GLU A 194 -1.31 -18.33 -5.98
N SER A 195 -0.72 -19.03 -5.00
CA SER A 195 -1.43 -20.07 -4.21
C SER A 195 -2.46 -19.50 -3.23
N ILE A 196 -2.23 -18.30 -2.71
CA ILE A 196 -3.17 -17.57 -1.84
C ILE A 196 -4.39 -17.07 -2.61
N ILE A 197 -4.26 -16.87 -3.93
CA ILE A 197 -5.33 -16.40 -4.78
C ILE A 197 -6.37 -17.50 -5.08
N GLU A 198 -5.97 -18.77 -5.14
CA GLU A 198 -6.79 -19.90 -5.62
C GLU A 198 -7.43 -20.76 -4.51
N THR A 199 -7.03 -20.63 -3.24
CA THR A 199 -7.40 -21.61 -2.19
C THR A 199 -8.69 -21.36 -1.41
N MET A 200 -9.49 -20.35 -1.74
CA MET A 200 -10.83 -20.19 -1.13
C MET A 200 -11.92 -20.30 -2.18
N PRO A 201 -12.78 -21.35 -2.13
CA PRO A 201 -13.91 -21.47 -3.03
C PRO A 201 -14.81 -20.25 -2.84
N ASP A 202 -15.17 -19.59 -3.94
CA ASP A 202 -16.22 -18.58 -3.94
C ASP A 202 -17.49 -19.30 -3.44
N HIS A 203 -17.90 -19.03 -2.19
CA HIS A 203 -19.27 -19.31 -1.76
C HIS A 203 -20.15 -18.36 -2.59
N ASN A 204 -20.51 -18.82 -3.78
CA ASN A 204 -21.70 -18.33 -4.46
C ASN A 204 -22.88 -18.75 -3.57
N ASP A 205 -23.38 -17.80 -2.79
CA ASP A 205 -24.75 -17.86 -2.28
C ASP A 205 -25.69 -17.78 -3.48
N ASP A 206 -25.92 -18.91 -4.14
CA ASP A 206 -27.07 -19.10 -5.00
C ASP A 206 -28.30 -19.12 -4.10
N VAL A 207 -28.82 -17.91 -3.82
CA VAL A 207 -30.20 -17.69 -3.41
C VAL A 207 -31.06 -18.14 -4.57
N ASN A 208 -31.35 -19.43 -4.64
CA ASN A 208 -32.36 -19.95 -5.54
C ASN A 208 -33.73 -19.67 -4.93
N SER A 209 -34.24 -18.47 -5.19
CA SER A 209 -35.66 -18.17 -5.09
C SER A 209 -36.41 -19.01 -6.13
N LYS A 210 -36.83 -20.21 -5.74
CA LYS A 210 -37.96 -20.87 -6.40
C LYS A 210 -39.24 -20.45 -5.72
N SER A 211 -39.81 -19.38 -6.26
CA SER A 211 -41.26 -19.23 -6.36
C SER A 211 -41.73 -20.15 -7.50
N GLU A 212 -42.54 -21.14 -7.20
CA GLU A 212 -43.42 -21.82 -8.15
C GLU A 212 -44.53 -22.51 -7.34
N ASP A 213 -45.74 -21.96 -7.52
CA ASP A 213 -47.11 -22.41 -7.31
C ASP A 213 -47.61 -22.93 -5.93
#